data_AF-A0A965K1B3-F1
#
_entry.id   AF-A0A965K1B3-F1
#
_cell.length_a   1.000
_cell.length_b   1.000
_cell.length_c   1.000
_cell.angle_alpha   90.00
_cell.angle_beta   90.00
_cell.angle_gamma   90.00
#
_symmetry.space_group_name_H-M   'P 1'
#
loop_
_entity.id
_entity.type
_entity.pdbx_description
1 polymer ?
#
loop_
_entity_poly.entity_id
_entity_poly.type
_entity_poly.pdbx_seq_one_letter_code
_entity_poly.pdbx_strand_id
1 'polypeptide(L)'
;SEEYWDIKIDLETIKNISFTASIVEIENKRLEKFSISNEDQANKIKALLQDKKYQVLEVTKKQTKRRPFPPFITSSLQQEAARKLGFGAKRTMMVAQKLYEGVEIAGANQGLITYMRTDSIDVTP
;
A
#
# COMPACT_ATOMS: atom_id res chain seq x y z
N SER A 1 9.31 5.62 17.88
CA SER A 1 8.97 6.38 16.68
C SER A 1 9.87 7.58 16.65
N GLU A 2 10.62 7.77 15.57
CA GLU A 2 11.48 8.95 15.40
C GLU A 2 10.72 9.98 14.57
N GLU A 3 10.84 11.24 14.97
CA GLU A 3 10.28 12.36 14.23
C GLU A 3 11.17 12.67 13.03
N TYR A 4 10.55 12.92 11.88
CA TYR A 4 11.24 13.31 10.67
C TYR A 4 10.37 14.21 9.82
N TRP A 5 11.03 14.98 8.96
CA TRP A 5 10.39 15.89 8.03
C TRP A 5 10.57 15.39 6.60
N ASP A 6 9.49 15.42 5.83
CA ASP A 6 9.52 15.25 4.38
C ASP A 6 9.37 16.62 3.72
N ILE A 7 10.23 16.92 2.75
CA ILE A 7 10.14 18.15 1.97
C ILE A 7 9.64 17.81 0.57
N LYS A 8 8.52 18.43 0.21
CA LYS A 8 7.86 18.31 -1.08
C LYS A 8 7.81 19.66 -1.77
N ILE A 9 7.91 19.64 -3.08
CA ILE A 9 7.78 20.81 -3.93
C ILE A 9 6.76 20.53 -5.03
N ASP A 10 5.85 21.46 -5.24
CA ASP A 10 4.93 21.43 -6.36
C ASP A 10 5.58 22.11 -7.55
N LEU A 11 5.69 21.37 -8.64
CA LEU A 11 6.33 21.80 -9.88
C LEU A 11 5.30 21.76 -11.01
N GLU A 12 5.46 22.65 -11.97
CA GLU A 12 4.64 22.70 -13.17
C GLU A 12 5.52 22.52 -14.40
N THR A 13 5.09 21.65 -15.31
CA THR A 13 5.78 21.48 -16.60
C THR A 13 5.43 22.61 -17.56
N ILE A 14 6.21 22.78 -18.63
CA ILE A 14 5.95 23.75 -19.71
C ILE A 14 4.56 23.55 -20.35
N LYS A 15 3.94 22.37 -20.17
CA LYS A 15 2.59 22.03 -20.67
C LYS A 15 1.49 22.27 -19.64
N ASN A 16 1.76 23.02 -18.57
CA ASN A 16 0.84 23.28 -17.45
C ASN A 16 0.31 22.01 -16.76
N ILE A 17 1.17 21.00 -16.63
CA ILE A 17 0.88 19.79 -15.85
C ILE A 17 1.62 19.93 -14.52
N SER A 18 0.87 20.02 -13.43
CA SER A 18 1.39 20.06 -12.07
C SER A 18 1.71 18.67 -11.53
N PHE A 19 2.81 18.54 -10.80
CA PHE A 19 3.19 17.34 -10.07
C PHE A 19 4.00 17.70 -8.84
N THR A 20 3.94 16.85 -7.81
CA THR A 20 4.72 17.02 -6.60
C THR A 20 6.00 16.18 -6.69
N ALA A 21 7.14 16.79 -6.41
CA ALA A 21 8.41 16.10 -6.26
C ALA A 21 8.84 16.09 -4.79
N SER A 22 9.45 15.00 -4.35
CA SER A 22 10.12 14.91 -3.05
C SER A 22 11.62 15.05 -3.23
N ILE A 23 12.29 15.63 -2.24
CA ILE A 23 13.76 15.69 -2.25
C ILE A 23 14.37 14.31 -1.98
N VAL A 24 15.40 13.95 -2.76
CA VAL A 24 16.11 12.67 -2.64
C VAL A 24 17.59 12.85 -2.33
N GLU A 25 18.14 14.04 -2.57
CA GLU A 25 19.57 14.33 -2.48
C GLU A 25 19.80 15.83 -2.22
N ILE A 26 20.76 16.14 -1.33
CA ILE A 26 21.20 17.50 -1.02
C ILE A 26 22.73 17.49 -1.03
N GLU A 27 23.36 18.41 -1.77
CA GLU A 27 24.83 18.57 -1.77
C GLU A 27 25.60 17.26 -2.00
N ASN A 28 25.17 16.45 -2.97
CA ASN A 28 25.70 15.11 -3.28
C ASN A 28 25.54 14.07 -2.16
N LYS A 29 24.72 14.37 -1.14
CA LYS A 29 24.35 13.44 -0.08
C LYS A 29 22.93 12.94 -0.29
N ARG A 30 22.81 11.64 -0.58
CA ARG A 30 21.51 10.97 -0.69
C ARG A 30 20.81 10.98 0.66
N LEU A 31 19.55 11.39 0.67
CA LEU A 31 18.72 11.37 1.86
C LEU A 31 18.10 9.99 2.00
N GLU A 32 18.40 9.33 3.11
CA GLU A 32 17.68 8.15 3.58
C GLU A 32 16.44 8.56 4.38
N LYS A 33 15.60 7.58 4.68
CA LYS A 33 14.47 7.77 5.59
C LYS A 33 14.99 8.30 6.93
N PHE A 34 14.37 9.34 7.48
CA PHE A 34 14.76 10.03 8.72
C PHE A 34 16.01 10.94 8.63
N SER A 35 16.52 11.24 7.43
CA SER A 35 17.69 12.13 7.28
C SER A 35 17.46 13.59 7.71
N ILE A 36 16.20 14.04 7.71
CA ILE A 36 15.81 15.37 8.17
C ILE A 36 15.11 15.18 9.50
N SER A 37 15.88 15.30 10.58
CA SER A 37 15.46 14.94 11.93
C SER A 37 15.04 16.13 12.80
N ASN A 38 15.12 17.36 12.29
CA ASN A 38 14.63 18.54 12.98
C ASN A 38 14.03 19.59 12.03
N GLU A 39 13.17 20.43 12.61
CA GLU A 39 12.47 21.51 11.90
C GLU A 39 13.43 22.56 11.34
N ASP A 40 14.50 22.91 12.06
CA ASP A 40 15.48 23.90 11.61
C ASP A 40 16.20 23.49 10.32
N GLN A 41 16.59 22.21 10.22
CA GLN A 41 17.15 21.64 8.99
C GLN A 41 16.11 21.69 7.88
N ALA A 42 14.86 21.30 8.16
CA ALA A 42 13.79 21.34 7.18
C ALA A 42 13.57 22.77 6.64
N ASN A 43 13.55 23.77 7.51
CA ASN A 43 13.39 25.18 7.16
C ASN A 43 14.59 25.72 6.36
N LYS A 44 15.83 25.34 6.71
CA LYS A 44 17.02 25.68 5.92
C LYS A 44 16.94 25.11 4.50
N ILE A 45 16.55 23.85 4.37
CA ILE A 45 16.43 23.20 3.06
C ILE A 45 15.30 23.85 2.26
N LYS A 46 14.16 24.15 2.88
CA LYS A 46 13.05 24.89 2.25
C LYS A 46 13.53 26.23 1.67
N ALA A 47 14.26 27.02 2.45
CA ALA A 47 14.81 28.29 2.00
C ALA A 47 15.78 28.12 0.82
N LEU A 48 16.60 27.06 0.82
CA LEU A 48 17.51 26.74 -0.30
C LEU A 48 16.78 26.34 -1.59
N LEU A 49 15.56 25.83 -1.49
CA LEU A 49 14.78 25.33 -2.63
C LEU A 49 13.87 26.41 -3.25
N GLN A 50 13.35 27.36 -2.46
CA GLN A 50 12.35 28.33 -2.93
C GLN A 50 12.78 29.14 -4.16
N ASP A 51 14.04 29.55 -4.25
CA ASP A 51 14.51 30.44 -5.33
C ASP A 51 15.29 29.70 -6.43
N LYS A 52 15.23 28.37 -6.48
CA LYS A 52 15.96 27.58 -7.48
C LYS A 52 15.11 27.24 -8.70
N LYS A 53 15.76 27.21 -9.86
CA LYS A 53 15.20 26.67 -11.10
C LYS A 53 15.46 25.17 -11.15
N TYR A 54 14.41 24.42 -11.47
CA TYR A 54 14.48 22.96 -11.59
C TYR A 54 14.58 22.55 -13.06
N GLN A 55 15.34 21.49 -13.31
CA GLN A 55 15.42 20.85 -14.61
C GLN A 55 15.25 19.35 -14.44
N VAL A 56 14.66 18.70 -15.44
CA VAL A 56 14.52 17.24 -15.46
C VAL A 56 15.86 16.63 -15.86
N LEU A 57 16.45 15.84 -14.96
CA LEU A 57 17.71 15.14 -15.23
C LEU A 57 17.49 13.82 -15.98
N GLU A 58 16.47 13.06 -15.60
CA GLU A 58 16.18 11.74 -16.14
C GLU A 58 14.68 11.46 -16.13
N VAL A 59 14.17 10.80 -17.18
CA VAL A 59 12.80 10.26 -17.23
C VAL A 59 12.86 8.78 -17.54
N THR A 60 12.52 7.96 -16.55
CA THR A 60 12.54 6.50 -16.68
C THR A 60 11.11 5.94 -16.75
N LYS A 61 10.76 5.35 -17.90
CA LYS A 61 9.47 4.67 -18.12
C LYS A 61 9.66 3.16 -18.04
N LYS A 62 9.09 2.53 -17.02
CA LYS A 62 9.12 1.07 -16.83
C LYS A 62 7.71 0.49 -16.93
N GLN A 63 7.57 -0.58 -17.71
CA GLN A 63 6.33 -1.36 -17.72
C GLN A 63 6.33 -2.28 -16.49
N THR A 64 5.31 -2.15 -15.64
CA THR A 64 5.10 -3.05 -14.50
C THR A 64 3.93 -3.98 -14.78
N LYS A 65 4.09 -5.27 -14.53
CA LYS A 65 3.00 -6.26 -14.60
C LYS A 65 2.57 -6.61 -13.19
N ARG A 66 1.30 -6.39 -12.85
CA ARG A 66 0.71 -6.84 -11.59
C ARG A 66 0.02 -8.18 -11.83
N ARG A 67 0.48 -9.23 -11.14
CA ARG A 67 -0.19 -10.54 -11.14
C ARG A 67 -1.35 -10.51 -10.14
N PRO A 68 -2.45 -11.26 -10.39
CA PRO A 68 -3.50 -11.42 -9.40
C PRO A 68 -2.94 -12.10 -8.14
N PHE A 69 -3.60 -11.85 -7.01
CA PHE A 69 -3.29 -12.56 -5.78
C PHE A 69 -3.73 -14.03 -5.92
N PRO A 70 -3.04 -14.96 -5.23
CA PRO A 70 -3.48 -16.35 -5.18
C PRO A 70 -4.85 -16.48 -4.50
N PRO A 71 -5.53 -17.62 -4.68
CA PRO A 71 -6.70 -17.99 -3.88
C PRO A 71 -6.42 -17.89 -2.38
N PHE A 72 -7.49 -17.74 -1.59
CA PHE A 72 -7.37 -17.61 -0.15
C PHE A 72 -6.93 -18.92 0.50
N ILE A 73 -5.96 -18.81 1.41
CA ILE A 73 -5.67 -19.78 2.46
C ILE A 73 -6.15 -19.20 3.79
N THR A 74 -6.08 -19.98 4.87
CA THR A 74 -6.55 -19.56 6.20
C THR A 74 -5.96 -18.21 6.63
N SER A 75 -4.64 -18.04 6.48
CA SER A 75 -3.93 -16.84 6.92
C SER A 75 -4.26 -15.62 6.06
N SER A 76 -4.27 -15.75 4.73
CA SER A 76 -4.57 -14.64 3.81
C SER A 76 -6.04 -14.22 3.89
N LEU A 77 -6.96 -15.16 4.11
CA LEU A 77 -8.38 -14.86 4.39
C LEU A 77 -8.53 -14.01 5.66
N GLN A 78 -7.87 -14.41 6.75
CA GLN A 78 -7.94 -13.69 8.02
C GLN A 78 -7.32 -12.29 7.92
N GLN A 79 -6.17 -12.15 7.26
CA GLN A 79 -5.51 -10.86 7.04
C GLN A 79 -6.38 -9.91 6.20
N GLU A 80 -6.94 -10.39 5.09
CA GLU A 80 -7.77 -9.55 4.21
C GLU A 80 -9.14 -9.25 4.83
N ALA A 81 -9.73 -10.17 5.61
CA ALA A 81 -10.96 -9.90 6.35
C ALA A 81 -10.74 -8.84 7.46
N ALA A 82 -9.60 -8.88 8.17
CA ALA A 82 -9.25 -7.84 9.13
C ALA A 82 -9.06 -6.48 8.44
N ARG A 83 -8.31 -6.46 7.33
CA ARG A 83 -8.00 -5.24 6.58
C ARG A 83 -9.21 -4.61 5.91
N LYS A 84 -10.08 -5.40 5.28
CA LYS A 84 -11.18 -4.91 4.44
C LYS A 84 -12.52 -4.85 5.18
N LEU A 85 -12.77 -5.76 6.11
CA LEU A 85 -14.06 -5.90 6.79
C LEU A 85 -13.98 -5.61 8.30
N GLY A 86 -12.78 -5.37 8.85
CA GLY A 86 -12.58 -5.18 10.29
C GLY A 86 -12.86 -6.43 11.12
N PHE A 87 -12.87 -7.62 10.52
CA PHE A 87 -13.16 -8.86 11.24
C PHE A 87 -11.87 -9.42 11.85
N GLY A 88 -11.83 -9.52 13.18
CA GLY A 88 -10.79 -10.27 13.87
C GLY A 88 -10.85 -11.77 13.53
N ALA A 89 -9.73 -12.48 13.69
CA ALA A 89 -9.58 -13.88 13.27
C ALA A 89 -10.73 -14.80 13.74
N LYS A 90 -11.16 -14.68 15.01
CA LYS A 90 -12.28 -15.47 15.57
C LYS A 90 -13.59 -15.24 14.80
N ARG A 91 -13.92 -13.99 14.47
CA ARG A 91 -15.15 -13.64 13.73
C ARG A 91 -15.07 -14.16 12.31
N THR A 92 -13.93 -13.97 11.64
CA THR A 92 -13.70 -14.49 10.29
C THR A 92 -13.90 -16.00 10.22
N MET A 93 -13.30 -16.74 11.16
CA MET A 93 -13.43 -18.21 11.17
C MET A 93 -14.84 -18.68 11.54
N MET A 94 -15.55 -17.98 12.42
CA MET A 94 -16.94 -18.30 12.73
C MET A 94 -17.86 -18.14 11.52
N VAL A 95 -17.69 -17.05 10.76
CA VAL A 95 -18.47 -16.84 9.53
C VAL A 95 -18.09 -17.86 8.48
N ALA A 96 -16.79 -18.12 8.28
CA ALA A 96 -16.32 -19.12 7.33
C ALA A 96 -16.83 -20.54 7.67
N GLN A 97 -16.86 -20.92 8.96
CA GLN A 97 -17.45 -22.19 9.40
C GLN A 97 -18.92 -22.29 8.97
N LYS A 98 -19.72 -21.24 9.21
CA LYS A 98 -21.14 -21.22 8.79
C LYS A 98 -21.28 -21.31 7.28
N LEU A 99 -20.44 -20.61 6.52
CA LEU A 99 -20.46 -20.68 5.05
C LEU A 99 -20.07 -22.07 4.54
N TYR A 100 -19.20 -22.79 5.23
CA TYR A 100 -18.81 -24.16 4.90
C TYR A 100 -19.92 -25.17 5.25
N GLU A 101 -20.47 -25.09 6.46
CA GLU A 101 -21.53 -25.99 6.95
C GLU A 101 -22.87 -25.77 6.23
N GLY A 102 -23.11 -24.54 5.80
CA GLY A 102 -24.26 -24.16 5.02
C GLY A 102 -25.01 -22.95 5.59
N VAL A 103 -25.57 -22.18 4.68
CA VAL A 103 -26.53 -21.12 5.00
C VAL A 103 -27.82 -21.35 4.23
N GLU A 104 -28.94 -21.00 4.82
CA GLU A 104 -30.25 -21.13 4.19
C GLU A 104 -30.42 -20.07 3.10
N ILE A 105 -30.52 -20.53 1.85
CA ILE A 105 -30.73 -19.69 0.67
C ILE A 105 -31.84 -20.32 -0.16
N ALA A 106 -32.87 -19.54 -0.49
CA ALA A 106 -34.01 -19.99 -1.29
C ALA A 106 -34.69 -21.27 -0.75
N GLY A 107 -34.74 -21.43 0.59
CA GLY A 107 -35.37 -22.57 1.26
C GLY A 107 -34.53 -23.86 1.28
N ALA A 108 -33.26 -23.81 0.84
CA ALA A 108 -32.33 -24.92 0.91
C ALA A 108 -31.08 -24.52 1.72
N ASN A 109 -30.56 -25.45 2.53
CA ASN A 109 -29.29 -25.26 3.23
C ASN A 109 -28.13 -25.65 2.29
N GLN A 110 -27.27 -24.68 1.93
CA GLN A 110 -26.17 -24.89 0.98
C GLN A 110 -24.84 -24.38 1.50
N GLY A 111 -23.79 -25.21 1.40
CA GLY A 111 -22.40 -24.80 1.63
C GLY A 111 -21.87 -23.92 0.48
N LEU A 112 -21.32 -22.77 0.83
CA LEU A 112 -20.91 -21.72 -0.12
C LEU A 112 -19.40 -21.64 -0.38
N ILE A 113 -18.59 -22.27 0.46
CA ILE A 113 -17.12 -22.25 0.35
C ILE A 113 -16.53 -23.65 0.59
N THR A 114 -15.29 -23.85 0.14
CA THR A 114 -14.49 -25.02 0.52
C THR A 114 -14.00 -24.92 1.96
N TYR A 115 -13.39 -25.99 2.46
CA TYR A 115 -12.88 -26.04 3.84
C TYR A 115 -11.89 -24.90 4.11
N MET A 116 -12.28 -24.01 5.04
CA MET A 116 -11.59 -22.74 5.31
C MET A 116 -10.29 -22.88 6.10
N ARG A 117 -10.00 -24.06 6.65
CA ARG A 117 -8.74 -24.36 7.35
C ARG A 117 -7.80 -25.11 6.41
N THR A 118 -7.23 -24.37 5.46
CA THR A 118 -6.27 -24.86 4.45
C THR A 118 -5.05 -23.95 4.40
N ASP A 119 -3.91 -24.54 4.07
CA ASP A 119 -2.65 -23.89 3.69
C ASP A 119 -2.36 -24.01 2.18
N SER A 120 -3.19 -24.74 1.43
CA SER A 120 -3.06 -24.92 -0.01
C SER A 120 -3.81 -23.84 -0.80
N ILE A 121 -3.15 -23.34 -1.84
CA ILE A 121 -3.71 -22.43 -2.86
C ILE A 121 -4.26 -23.18 -4.08
N ASP A 122 -4.26 -24.52 -4.03
CA ASP A 122 -4.68 -25.36 -5.15
C ASP A 122 -6.18 -25.21 -5.39
N VAL A 123 -6.55 -25.11 -6.66
CA VAL A 123 -7.95 -25.06 -7.10
C VAL A 123 -8.14 -26.20 -8.08
N THR A 124 -9.15 -27.04 -7.82
CA THR A 124 -9.51 -28.12 -8.75
C THR A 124 -10.01 -27.51 -10.06
N PRO A 125 -9.56 -28.02 -11.24
CA PRO A 125 -9.99 -27.52 -12.55
C PRO A 125 -11.49 -27.63 -12.81
#